data_AF-A4VDJ6-F1
#
_entry.id   AF-A4VDJ6-F1
#
_cell.length_a   1.000
_cell.length_b   1.000
_cell.length_c   1.000
_cell.angle_alpha   90.00
_cell.angle_beta   90.00
_cell.angle_gamma   90.00
#
_symmetry.space_group_name_H-M   'P 1'
#
loop_
_entity.id
_entity.type
_entity.pdbx_description
1 polymer ?
#
loop_
_entity_poly.entity_id
_entity_poly.type
_entity_poly.pdbx_seq_one_letter_code
_entity_poly.pdbx_strand_id
1 'polypeptide(L)'
;MADFDYDEEEQDFENYDEDVYNENIEVKKIIPPNDFKRKLLACTNCYFILTQEQWRDYQNCPNCDVSSNNPKPTAKFTGITCITDPAKSWQTNRMRIVKRKDVKVPGAYAVNINEDYDYQQDTFE
;
A
#
# COMPACT_ATOMS: atom_id res chain seq x y z
N MET A 1 36.32 -41.71 5.88
CA MET A 1 35.10 -42.17 5.18
C MET A 1 34.15 -42.51 6.29
N ALA A 2 33.29 -41.56 6.65
CA ALA A 2 32.35 -41.68 7.76
C ALA A 2 30.97 -41.68 7.12
N ASP A 3 30.28 -42.81 7.25
CA ASP A 3 28.90 -42.99 6.81
C ASP A 3 28.00 -42.15 7.71
N PHE A 4 27.32 -41.18 7.10
CA PHE A 4 26.39 -40.28 7.76
C PHE A 4 25.00 -40.86 7.53
N ASP A 5 24.54 -41.68 8.47
CA ASP A 5 23.19 -42.22 8.47
C ASP A 5 22.20 -41.06 8.56
N TYR A 6 21.43 -40.85 7.49
CA TYR A 6 20.31 -39.91 7.44
C TYR A 6 19.11 -40.59 8.09
N ASP A 7 18.80 -40.23 9.34
CA ASP A 7 17.52 -40.56 9.95
C ASP A 7 16.41 -39.74 9.27
N GLU A 8 15.54 -40.42 8.51
CA GLU A 8 14.27 -39.88 7.98
C GLU A 8 13.28 -39.69 9.13
N GLU A 9 13.31 -38.52 9.78
CA GLU A 9 12.20 -38.07 10.62
C GLU A 9 11.09 -37.51 9.72
N GLU A 10 10.14 -38.36 9.32
CA GLU A 10 8.83 -37.94 8.81
C GLU A 10 8.11 -37.12 9.90
N GLN A 11 8.19 -35.79 9.82
CA GLN A 11 7.37 -34.92 10.66
C GLN A 11 5.93 -34.92 10.13
N ASP A 12 5.03 -35.50 10.94
CA ASP A 12 3.58 -35.38 10.82
C ASP A 12 3.17 -33.89 10.69
N PHE A 13 2.87 -33.47 9.47
CA PHE A 13 2.44 -32.10 9.11
C PHE A 13 0.91 -31.89 9.24
N GLU A 14 0.19 -32.77 9.92
CA GLU A 14 -1.29 -32.79 9.94
C GLU A 14 -1.90 -32.32 11.26
N ASN A 15 -1.46 -31.17 11.79
CA ASN A 15 -2.24 -30.43 12.79
C ASN A 15 -2.00 -28.93 12.68
N TYR A 16 -2.39 -28.37 11.52
CA TYR A 16 -2.74 -26.95 11.48
C TYR A 16 -4.15 -26.82 12.02
N ASP A 17 -4.29 -26.38 13.27
CA ASP A 17 -5.56 -26.01 13.89
C ASP A 17 -6.31 -25.04 12.96
N GLU A 18 -7.35 -25.54 12.28
CA GLU A 18 -8.14 -24.79 11.29
C GLU A 18 -9.21 -23.88 11.95
N ASP A 19 -9.30 -23.88 13.28
CA ASP A 19 -10.47 -23.40 14.02
C ASP A 19 -10.21 -22.18 14.95
N VAL A 20 -9.62 -21.11 14.43
CA VAL A 20 -9.67 -19.79 15.11
C VAL A 20 -10.14 -18.68 14.16
N TYR A 21 -11.23 -18.92 13.42
CA TYR A 21 -11.97 -17.84 12.79
C TYR A 21 -12.89 -17.17 13.81
N ASN A 22 -12.36 -16.16 14.49
CA ASN A 22 -13.12 -15.32 15.41
C ASN A 22 -14.20 -14.53 14.61
N GLU A 23 -15.48 -14.81 14.87
CA GLU A 23 -16.63 -14.26 14.14
C GLU A 23 -16.82 -12.73 14.27
N ASN A 24 -16.00 -12.07 15.11
CA ASN A 24 -16.06 -10.62 15.37
C ASN A 24 -14.96 -9.81 14.68
N ILE A 25 -14.28 -10.35 13.66
CA ILE A 25 -13.31 -9.57 12.88
C ILE A 25 -14.07 -8.58 12.01
N GLU A 26 -14.04 -7.30 12.39
CA GLU A 26 -14.42 -6.21 11.48
C GLU A 26 -13.49 -6.26 10.26
N VAL A 27 -13.96 -6.88 9.18
CA VAL A 27 -13.17 -7.04 7.95
C VAL A 27 -13.06 -5.67 7.30
N LYS A 28 -11.96 -4.96 7.60
CA LYS A 28 -11.64 -3.69 6.95
C LYS A 28 -11.61 -3.92 5.44
N LYS A 29 -12.47 -3.21 4.71
CA LYS A 29 -12.55 -3.31 3.25
C LYS A 29 -11.21 -2.93 2.63
N ILE A 30 -10.54 -3.91 2.03
CA ILE A 30 -9.31 -3.70 1.25
C ILE A 30 -9.70 -3.14 -0.12
N ILE A 31 -9.03 -2.08 -0.57
CA ILE A 31 -9.28 -1.47 -1.88
C ILE A 31 -8.00 -1.54 -2.72
N PRO A 32 -7.76 -2.64 -3.47
CA PRO A 32 -6.60 -2.76 -4.33
C PRO A 32 -6.83 -2.12 -5.71
N PRO A 33 -5.75 -1.76 -6.45
CA PRO A 33 -5.84 -1.53 -7.87
C PRO A 33 -6.43 -2.75 -8.59
N ASN A 34 -7.44 -2.54 -9.44
CA ASN A 34 -8.14 -3.64 -10.11
C ASN A 34 -7.43 -4.20 -11.35
N ASP A 35 -6.41 -3.51 -11.88
CA ASP A 35 -5.61 -3.94 -13.03
C ASP A 35 -4.25 -3.21 -13.03
N PHE A 36 -3.17 -3.95 -13.29
CA PHE A 36 -1.80 -3.40 -13.40
C PHE A 36 -1.40 -3.02 -14.82
N LYS A 37 -2.14 -3.47 -15.84
CA LYS A 37 -1.94 -3.07 -17.25
C LYS A 37 -2.49 -1.67 -17.51
N ARG A 38 -3.41 -1.21 -16.66
CA ARG A 38 -4.01 0.11 -16.73
C ARG A 38 -3.14 1.13 -16.02
N LYS A 39 -3.33 2.40 -16.37
CA LYS A 39 -2.59 3.51 -15.77
C LYS A 39 -2.89 3.60 -14.27
N LEU A 40 -1.88 3.35 -13.45
CA LEU A 40 -1.91 3.55 -12.01
C LEU A 40 -1.67 5.01 -11.67
N LEU A 41 -2.38 5.53 -10.68
CA LEU A 41 -2.19 6.87 -10.15
C LEU A 41 -2.16 6.84 -8.63
N ALA A 42 -1.25 7.62 -8.05
CA ALA A 42 -1.10 7.80 -6.61
C ALA A 42 -1.71 9.13 -6.15
N CYS A 43 -2.38 9.13 -5.01
CA CYS A 43 -2.85 10.35 -4.34
C CYS A 43 -1.67 11.21 -3.87
N THR A 44 -1.59 12.48 -4.27
CA THR A 44 -0.50 13.38 -3.86
C THR A 44 -0.41 13.63 -2.35
N ASN A 45 -1.51 13.45 -1.60
CA ASN A 45 -1.52 13.70 -0.15
C ASN A 45 -1.19 12.45 0.70
N CYS A 46 -1.83 11.32 0.39
CA CYS A 46 -1.72 10.10 1.22
C CYS A 46 -1.06 8.92 0.50
N TYR A 47 -0.73 9.08 -0.78
CA TYR A 47 0.04 8.14 -1.59
C TYR A 47 -0.72 6.86 -1.92
N PHE A 48 -2.03 6.80 -1.65
CA PHE A 48 -2.89 5.69 -2.03
C PHE A 48 -2.93 5.50 -3.55
N ILE A 49 -2.79 4.27 -4.02
CA ILE A 49 -2.73 3.92 -5.44
C ILE A 49 -4.02 3.23 -5.86
N LEU A 50 -4.59 3.71 -6.96
CA LEU A 50 -5.69 3.08 -7.68
C LEU A 50 -5.46 3.19 -9.19
N THR A 51 -6.23 2.45 -9.99
CA THR A 51 -6.27 2.69 -11.43
C THR A 51 -6.97 4.01 -11.76
N GLN A 52 -6.65 4.59 -12.91
CA GLN A 52 -7.30 5.80 -13.39
C GLN A 52 -8.83 5.68 -13.46
N GLU A 53 -9.35 4.49 -13.79
CA GLU A 53 -10.79 4.23 -13.81
C GLU A 53 -11.38 4.21 -12.40
N GLN A 54 -10.73 3.53 -11.46
CA GLN A 54 -11.16 3.57 -10.06
C GLN A 54 -11.15 5.01 -9.51
N TRP A 55 -10.14 5.82 -9.83
CA TRP A 55 -10.11 7.23 -9.46
C TRP A 55 -11.30 8.04 -10.00
N ARG A 56 -11.72 7.75 -11.24
CA ARG A 56 -12.91 8.35 -11.85
C ARG A 56 -14.19 7.90 -11.13
N ASP A 57 -14.27 6.62 -10.76
CA ASP A 57 -15.47 6.03 -10.14
C ASP A 57 -15.65 6.48 -8.68
N TYR A 58 -14.56 6.56 -7.91
CA TYR A 58 -14.60 7.01 -6.51
C TYR A 58 -14.82 8.51 -6.35
N GLN A 59 -14.47 9.32 -7.37
CA GLN A 59 -14.51 10.80 -7.40
C GLN A 59 -13.61 11.52 -6.36
N ASN A 60 -13.32 10.87 -5.23
CA ASN A 60 -12.48 11.35 -4.14
C ASN A 60 -11.53 10.23 -3.68
N CYS A 61 -10.43 10.59 -3.01
CA CYS A 61 -9.52 9.60 -2.45
C CYS A 61 -10.18 8.83 -1.29
N PRO A 62 -10.25 7.48 -1.31
CA PRO A 62 -10.86 6.70 -0.23
C PRO A 62 -10.18 6.86 1.14
N ASN A 63 -8.90 7.26 1.15
CA ASN A 63 -8.12 7.42 2.37
C ASN A 63 -8.09 8.87 2.90
N CYS A 64 -8.37 9.87 2.07
CA CYS A 64 -8.37 11.28 2.50
C CYS A 64 -9.77 11.73 2.90
N ASP A 65 -9.86 12.54 3.94
CA ASP A 65 -11.13 13.13 4.36
C ASP A 65 -11.60 14.18 3.32
N VAL A 66 -12.90 14.20 3.03
CA VAL A 66 -13.54 15.02 1.98
C VAL A 66 -13.35 16.53 2.21
N SER A 67 -13.08 16.95 3.45
CA SER A 67 -12.81 18.35 3.79
C SER A 67 -11.45 18.86 3.32
N SER A 68 -10.56 17.97 2.89
CA SER A 68 -9.26 18.36 2.36
C SER A 68 -9.31 18.56 0.86
N ASN A 69 -8.83 19.72 0.39
CA ASN A 69 -8.58 20.04 -1.02
C ASN A 69 -8.33 18.76 -1.81
N ASN A 70 -9.28 18.40 -2.66
CA ASN A 70 -9.37 17.08 -3.26
C ASN A 70 -8.05 16.75 -3.99
N PRO A 71 -7.19 15.85 -3.46
CA PRO A 71 -5.85 15.67 -3.98
C PRO A 71 -5.92 15.15 -5.41
N LYS A 72 -5.22 15.82 -6.32
CA LYS A 72 -5.13 15.36 -7.71
C LYS A 72 -4.23 14.12 -7.77
N PRO A 73 -4.71 12.98 -8.30
CA PRO A 73 -3.88 11.80 -8.43
C PRO A 73 -2.82 11.99 -9.53
N THR A 74 -1.61 11.46 -9.32
CA THR A 74 -0.46 11.59 -10.23
C THR A 74 0.07 10.24 -10.69
N ALA A 75 0.56 10.16 -11.93
CA ALA A 75 1.29 9.00 -12.44
C ALA A 75 2.78 9.02 -12.06
N LYS A 76 3.28 10.14 -11.53
CA LYS A 76 4.69 10.35 -11.19
C LYS A 76 4.97 9.85 -9.77
N PHE A 77 5.06 8.53 -9.61
CA PHE A 77 5.41 7.92 -8.33
C PHE A 77 6.37 6.76 -8.54
N THR A 78 7.11 6.40 -7.50
CA THR A 78 8.08 5.30 -7.54
C THR A 78 7.84 4.34 -6.38
N GLY A 79 7.99 3.05 -6.67
CA GLY A 79 7.76 1.96 -5.73
C GLY A 79 6.28 1.80 -5.33
N ILE A 80 5.90 0.55 -5.06
CA ILE A 80 4.58 0.20 -4.55
C ILE A 80 4.79 -0.61 -3.28
N THR A 81 4.00 -0.32 -2.26
CA THR A 81 3.94 -1.10 -1.04
C THR A 81 2.48 -1.40 -0.69
N CYS A 82 2.23 -2.58 -0.15
CA CYS A 82 0.89 -3.00 0.24
C CYS A 82 0.78 -2.97 1.77
N ILE A 83 -0.25 -2.31 2.27
CA ILE A 83 -0.53 -2.22 3.71
C ILE A 83 -1.85 -2.96 3.96
N THR A 84 -1.80 -4.04 4.72
CA THR A 84 -2.95 -4.88 5.06
C THR A 84 -3.58 -4.46 6.39
N ASP A 85 -2.78 -4.14 7.41
CA ASP A 85 -3.25 -3.57 8.68
C ASP A 85 -2.53 -2.26 9.01
N PRO A 86 -3.13 -1.11 8.66
CA PRO A 86 -2.56 0.20 8.97
C PRO A 86 -2.35 0.48 10.46
N ALA A 87 -3.09 -0.20 11.35
CA ALA A 87 -2.99 0.03 12.80
C ALA A 87 -1.76 -0.66 13.41
N LYS A 88 -1.31 -1.77 12.82
CA LYS A 88 -0.20 -2.59 13.35
C LYS A 88 1.09 -2.46 12.53
N SER A 89 1.03 -1.94 11.31
CA SER A 89 2.18 -1.87 10.43
C SER A 89 3.22 -0.83 10.89
N TRP A 90 4.45 -1.28 11.14
CA TRP A 90 5.60 -0.39 11.35
C TRP A 90 5.78 0.59 10.19
N GLN A 91 5.53 0.13 8.96
CA GLN A 91 5.68 0.95 7.77
C GLN A 91 4.68 2.12 7.76
N THR A 92 3.44 1.89 8.22
CA THR A 92 2.46 2.96 8.39
C THR A 92 2.95 4.03 9.36
N ASN A 93 3.54 3.62 10.48
CA ASN A 93 4.13 4.56 11.43
C ASN A 93 5.30 5.34 10.82
N ARG A 94 6.15 4.68 10.02
CA ARG A 94 7.26 5.34 9.33
C ARG A 94 6.78 6.33 8.26
N MET A 95 5.71 6.00 7.54
CA MET A 95 5.10 6.86 6.51
C MET A 95 4.49 8.15 7.09
N ARG A 96 3.96 8.11 8.33
CA ARG A 96 3.45 9.31 9.03
C ARG A 96 4.55 10.34 9.31
N ILE A 97 5.76 9.87 9.65
CA ILE A 97 6.89 10.74 10.02
C ILE A 97 7.38 11.56 8.82
N VAL A 98 7.21 11.07 7.60
CA VAL A 98 7.61 11.76 6.35
C VAL A 98 6.52 12.68 5.77
N LYS A 99 5.68 13.28 6.64
CA LYS A 99 4.60 14.23 6.30
C LYS A 99 3.45 13.68 5.45
N ARG A 100 3.24 12.36 5.39
CA ARG A 100 2.04 11.79 4.73
C ARG A 100 0.85 11.86 5.68
N LYS A 101 -0.33 12.17 5.13
CA LYS A 101 -1.59 11.96 5.87
C LYS A 101 -1.71 10.49 6.29
N ASP A 102 -2.41 10.26 7.40
CA ASP A 102 -2.59 8.93 7.97
C ASP A 102 -3.04 7.90 6.93
N VAL A 103 -2.35 6.76 6.91
CA VAL A 103 -2.80 5.55 6.23
C VAL A 103 -3.90 4.94 7.11
N LYS A 104 -5.15 5.04 6.65
CA LYS A 104 -6.35 4.55 7.35
C LYS A 104 -6.94 3.31 6.65
N VAL A 105 -6.78 3.23 5.33
CA VAL A 105 -7.42 2.20 4.48
C VAL A 105 -6.39 1.14 4.06
N PRO A 106 -6.67 -0.16 4.23
CA PRO A 106 -5.83 -1.21 3.65
C PRO A 106 -5.80 -1.13 2.11
N GLY A 107 -4.61 -1.21 1.52
CA GLY A 107 -4.44 -1.15 0.07
C GLY A 107 -3.02 -0.89 -0.39
N ALA A 108 -2.87 -0.47 -1.65
CA ALA A 108 -1.58 -0.17 -2.26
C ALA A 108 -1.23 1.31 -2.07
N TYR A 109 0.03 1.58 -1.74
CA TYR A 109 0.58 2.92 -1.51
C TYR A 109 1.89 3.10 -2.28
N ALA A 110 2.15 4.32 -2.73
CA ALA A 110 3.42 4.67 -3.36
C ALA A 110 4.53 4.78 -2.30
N VAL A 111 5.73 4.31 -2.64
CA VAL A 111 6.91 4.51 -1.77
C VAL A 111 7.40 5.95 -1.86
N ASN A 112 7.28 6.61 -3.00
CA ASN A 112 7.55 8.04 -3.15
C ASN A 112 6.69 8.66 -4.26
N ILE A 113 6.39 9.95 -4.16
CA ILE A 113 5.80 10.75 -5.24
C ILE A 113 6.89 11.66 -5.77
N ASN A 114 7.12 11.58 -7.07
CA ASN A 114 8.07 12.45 -7.74
C ASN A 114 7.31 13.74 -8.06
N GLU A 115 7.30 14.65 -7.10
CA GLU A 115 7.04 16.06 -7.35
C GLU A 115 8.27 16.56 -8.10
N ASP A 116 8.22 16.56 -9.44
CA ASP A 116 9.25 17.25 -10.20
C ASP A 116 9.25 18.70 -9.71
N TYR A 117 10.36 19.10 -9.09
CA TYR A 117 10.70 20.50 -8.88
C TYR A 117 10.36 21.26 -10.17
N ASP A 118 9.55 22.32 -10.08
CA ASP A 118 9.48 23.29 -11.16
C ASP A 118 10.93 23.66 -11.50
N TYR A 119 11.36 23.39 -12.72
CA TYR A 119 12.63 23.90 -13.22
C TYR A 119 12.56 25.42 -13.05
N GLN A 120 13.22 25.95 -12.01
CA GLN A 120 13.68 27.33 -12.10
C GLN A 120 14.58 27.33 -13.33
N GLN A 121 14.14 28.02 -14.38
CA GLN A 121 15.04 28.43 -15.44
C GLN A 121 16.11 29.26 -14.74
N ASP A 122 17.26 28.67 -14.46
CA ASP A 122 18.48 29.42 -14.24
C ASP A 122 18.75 30.15 -15.55
N THR A 123 18.21 31.36 -15.67
CA THR A 123 18.64 32.35 -16.64
C THR A 123 20.09 32.66 -16.30
N PHE A 124 21.01 32.03 -17.02
CA PHE A 124 22.39 32.49 -17.11
C PHE A 124 22.37 33.73 -18.02
N GLU A 125 22.48 34.91 -17.42
CA GLU A 125 22.96 36.13 -18.10
C GLU A 125 24.47 36.05 -18.34
#